data_AF-A0AAN8FLL7-F1
#
_entry.id   AF-A0AAN8FLL7-F1
#
_cell.length_a   1.000
_cell.length_b   1.000
_cell.length_c   1.000
_cell.angle_alpha   90.00
_cell.angle_beta   90.00
_cell.angle_gamma   90.00
#
_symmetry.space_group_name_H-M   'P 1'
#
loop_
_entity.id
_entity.type
_entity.pdbx_description
1 polymer ?
#
loop_
_entity_poly.entity_id
_entity_poly.type
_entity_poly.pdbx_seq_one_letter_code
_entity_poly.pdbx_strand_id
1 'polypeptide(L)'
;ALAQCATEELYDDAYDYEDETGTSITTSAPTTPYNQQSQCSDRNAFGFFSCSESRHLCENPFFSFTMKSQCARTCGMCSDLPILQRDQECKDSRDMFGIDSCVFRKAFCTSPDSFMRRQTQQDCPKTCGLC
;
A
#
# COMPACT_ATOMS: atom_id res chain seq x y z
N ALA A 1 -29.78 7.86 -43.25
CA ALA A 1 -29.34 8.55 -42.02
C ALA A 1 -29.19 7.50 -40.94
N LEU A 2 -28.06 7.57 -40.22
CA LEU A 2 -27.51 6.54 -39.35
C LEU A 2 -28.29 6.43 -38.03
N ALA A 3 -28.58 5.21 -37.59
CA ALA A 3 -28.86 4.90 -36.19
C ALA A 3 -28.47 3.44 -35.89
N GLN A 4 -27.29 3.28 -35.29
CA GLN A 4 -26.79 2.11 -34.55
C GLN A 4 -26.31 2.72 -33.21
N CYS A 5 -26.49 2.18 -32.00
CA CYS A 5 -26.90 0.88 -31.51
C CYS A 5 -27.86 1.05 -30.30
N ALA A 6 -28.83 0.16 -30.16
CA ALA A 6 -29.45 -0.16 -28.89
C ALA A 6 -29.11 -1.63 -28.56
N THR A 7 -28.55 -1.87 -27.39
CA THR A 7 -28.44 -3.18 -26.72
C THR A 7 -28.76 -2.87 -25.26
N GLU A 8 -30.03 -3.01 -24.87
CA GLU A 8 -30.63 -4.20 -24.25
C GLU A 8 -30.04 -4.52 -22.87
N GLU A 9 -30.95 -4.51 -21.90
CA GLU A 9 -30.80 -4.90 -20.50
C GLU A 9 -30.45 -6.40 -20.36
N LEU A 10 -30.17 -6.78 -19.11
CA LEU A 10 -30.07 -8.14 -18.54
C LEU A 10 -28.66 -8.71 -18.50
N TYR A 11 -28.06 -8.77 -17.30
CA TYR A 11 -28.15 -9.95 -16.42
C TYR A 11 -27.17 -9.78 -15.24
N ASP A 12 -27.64 -9.23 -14.11
CA ASP A 12 -26.94 -9.33 -12.83
C ASP A 12 -27.32 -10.68 -12.20
N ASP A 13 -26.57 -11.73 -12.54
CA ASP A 13 -26.63 -12.98 -11.79
C ASP A 13 -25.89 -12.80 -10.47
N ALA A 14 -26.63 -12.36 -9.45
CA ALA A 14 -26.31 -12.67 -8.07
C ALA A 14 -26.48 -14.19 -7.89
N TYR A 15 -25.39 -14.94 -7.92
CA TYR A 15 -25.41 -16.32 -7.45
C TYR A 15 -25.60 -16.31 -5.93
N ASP A 16 -26.84 -16.52 -5.50
CA ASP A 16 -27.22 -16.80 -4.12
C ASP A 16 -26.80 -18.24 -3.79
N TYR A 17 -25.85 -18.41 -2.87
CA TYR A 17 -25.53 -19.71 -2.28
C TYR A 17 -26.26 -19.78 -0.94
N GLU A 18 -27.42 -20.44 -0.92
CA GLU A 18 -28.08 -20.81 0.33
C GLU A 18 -27.35 -22.02 0.93
N ASP A 19 -26.68 -21.83 2.08
CA ASP A 19 -26.21 -22.94 2.90
C ASP A 19 -27.27 -23.25 3.98
N GLU A 20 -27.71 -24.50 4.00
CA GLU A 20 -28.72 -25.03 4.90
C GLU A 20 -28.17 -25.28 6.30
N THR A 21 -27.68 -24.25 6.99
CA THR A 21 -27.59 -24.27 8.46
C THR A 21 -27.84 -22.87 9.01
N GLY A 22 -28.96 -22.67 9.72
CA GLY A 22 -29.37 -21.40 10.31
C GLY A 22 -28.42 -20.87 11.40
N THR A 23 -27.24 -20.43 11.00
CA THR A 23 -26.21 -19.83 11.83
C THR A 23 -25.83 -18.48 11.24
N SER A 24 -26.10 -17.40 11.97
CA SER A 24 -25.67 -16.06 11.56
C SER A 24 -24.15 -15.97 11.52
N ILE A 25 -23.57 -16.11 10.34
CA ILE A 25 -22.18 -15.77 10.07
C ILE A 25 -22.15 -14.27 9.79
N THR A 26 -21.67 -13.49 10.75
CA THR A 26 -21.28 -12.10 10.50
C THR A 26 -20.07 -12.14 9.57
N THR A 27 -20.30 -11.92 8.28
CA THR A 27 -19.27 -11.77 7.25
C THR A 27 -18.39 -10.57 7.61
N SER A 28 -17.33 -10.85 8.37
CA SER A 28 -16.19 -9.96 8.46
C SER A 28 -15.52 -10.02 7.09
N ALA A 29 -15.52 -8.89 6.39
CA ALA A 29 -14.87 -8.77 5.09
C ALA A 29 -13.45 -9.35 5.15
N PRO A 30 -12.96 -10.01 4.08
CA PRO A 30 -11.59 -10.49 4.03
C PRO A 30 -10.64 -9.29 4.17
N THR A 31 -10.10 -9.08 5.37
CA THR A 31 -8.89 -8.27 5.59
C THR A 31 -7.74 -9.01 4.94
N THR A 32 -7.65 -8.88 3.63
CA THR A 32 -6.37 -8.94 2.93
C THR A 32 -5.41 -8.03 3.69
N PRO A 33 -4.16 -8.45 3.97
CA PRO A 33 -3.11 -7.53 4.37
C PRO A 33 -2.86 -6.64 3.15
N TYR A 34 -3.66 -5.58 3.04
CA TYR A 34 -3.53 -4.57 2.02
C TYR A 34 -2.14 -3.97 2.19
N ASN A 35 -1.35 -3.98 1.13
CA ASN A 35 0.00 -3.44 1.13
C ASN A 35 -0.10 -1.93 1.39
N GLN A 36 -0.07 -1.56 2.67
CA GLN A 36 -0.23 -0.19 3.19
C GLN A 36 0.96 0.73 2.80
N GLN A 37 1.98 0.20 2.13
CA GLN A 37 3.03 1.01 1.53
C GLN A 37 2.51 1.85 0.34
N SER A 38 1.49 1.38 -0.38
CA SER A 38 1.02 2.03 -1.62
C SER A 38 -0.01 3.15 -1.41
N GLN A 39 -0.65 3.20 -0.23
CA GLN A 39 -1.67 4.20 0.10
C GLN A 39 -1.15 5.42 0.87
N CYS A 40 0.10 5.39 1.34
CA CYS A 40 0.70 6.50 2.07
C CYS A 40 1.60 7.35 1.15
N SER A 41 1.02 7.97 0.14
CA SER A 41 1.72 8.91 -0.73
C SER A 41 0.83 10.09 -1.08
N ASP A 42 1.44 11.26 -1.28
CA ASP A 42 0.74 12.44 -1.75
C ASP A 42 0.76 12.50 -3.27
N ARG A 43 -0.39 12.82 -3.85
CA ARG A 43 -0.61 13.08 -5.27
C ARG A 43 -1.07 14.54 -5.45
N ASN A 44 -1.58 14.91 -6.62
CA ASN A 44 -2.21 16.22 -6.74
C ASN A 44 -3.62 16.18 -6.15
N ALA A 45 -3.91 17.09 -5.22
CA ALA A 45 -5.26 17.38 -4.76
C ALA A 45 -6.13 17.76 -5.96
N PHE A 46 -7.29 17.10 -6.10
CA PHE A 46 -8.21 17.29 -7.23
C PHE A 46 -7.57 17.05 -8.62
N GLY A 47 -6.38 16.44 -8.68
CA GLY A 47 -5.65 16.19 -9.93
C GLY A 47 -4.74 17.33 -10.41
N PHE A 48 -4.79 18.52 -9.79
CA PHE A 48 -4.02 19.67 -10.27
C PHE A 48 -3.42 20.57 -9.17
N PHE A 49 -3.97 20.58 -7.96
CA PHE A 49 -3.39 21.33 -6.85
C PHE A 49 -2.34 20.51 -6.10
N SER A 50 -1.27 21.15 -5.62
CA SER A 50 -0.34 20.46 -4.73
C SER A 50 -1.00 20.19 -3.37
N CYS A 51 -0.69 19.05 -2.75
CA CYS A 51 -1.20 18.76 -1.40
C CYS A 51 -0.74 19.81 -0.39
N SER A 52 0.48 20.34 -0.52
CA SER A 52 1.03 21.39 0.36
C SER A 52 0.18 22.66 0.37
N GLU A 53 -0.29 23.12 -0.78
CA GLU A 53 -1.15 24.31 -0.89
C GLU A 53 -2.57 24.02 -0.36
N SER A 54 -3.00 22.77 -0.50
CA SER A 54 -4.35 22.32 -0.13
C SER A 54 -4.45 21.80 1.31
N ARG A 55 -3.40 21.90 2.13
CA ARG A 55 -3.34 21.30 3.48
C ARG A 55 -4.52 21.71 4.38
N HIS A 56 -4.97 22.95 4.30
CA HIS A 56 -6.11 23.46 5.06
C HIS A 56 -7.44 22.76 4.72
N LEU A 57 -7.54 22.11 3.55
CA LEU A 57 -8.72 21.37 3.12
C LEU A 57 -8.85 20.00 3.79
N CYS A 58 -7.80 19.51 4.48
CA CYS A 58 -7.87 18.27 5.25
C CYS A 58 -8.94 18.34 6.37
N GLU A 59 -9.17 19.54 6.93
CA GLU A 59 -10.14 19.81 8.00
C GLU A 59 -11.52 20.23 7.44
N ASN A 60 -11.61 20.55 6.15
CA ASN A 60 -12.86 20.97 5.54
C ASN A 60 -13.76 19.75 5.27
N PRO A 61 -15.01 19.71 5.78
CA PRO A 61 -15.87 18.54 5.66
C PRO A 61 -16.17 18.13 4.21
N PHE A 62 -16.23 19.08 3.28
CA PHE A 62 -16.51 18.81 1.87
C PHE A 62 -15.33 18.19 1.13
N PHE A 63 -14.10 18.57 1.51
CA PHE A 63 -12.89 18.21 0.78
C PHE A 63 -12.02 17.19 1.50
N SER A 64 -12.30 16.95 2.78
CA SER A 64 -11.56 16.01 3.63
C SER A 64 -11.48 14.61 3.02
N PHE A 65 -12.53 14.13 2.34
CA PHE A 65 -12.51 12.81 1.71
C PHE A 65 -11.47 12.72 0.58
N THR A 66 -11.47 13.69 -0.34
CA THR A 66 -10.49 13.76 -1.43
C THR A 66 -9.09 14.00 -0.90
N MET A 67 -8.96 14.85 0.11
CA MET A 67 -7.68 15.16 0.74
C MET A 67 -7.11 13.95 1.49
N LYS A 68 -7.93 13.17 2.21
CA LYS A 68 -7.46 11.95 2.89
C LYS A 68 -7.07 10.85 1.90
N SER A 69 -7.73 10.78 0.74
CA SER A 69 -7.42 9.76 -0.28
C SER A 69 -6.21 10.11 -1.15
N GLN A 70 -6.07 11.38 -1.57
CA GLN A 70 -5.02 11.81 -2.49
C GLN A 70 -3.81 12.45 -1.78
N CYS A 71 -4.01 12.97 -0.57
CA CYS A 71 -3.02 13.70 0.22
C CYS A 71 -2.86 13.08 1.61
N ALA A 72 -2.86 11.75 1.68
CA ALA A 72 -2.83 11.00 2.94
C ALA A 72 -1.66 11.39 3.85
N ARG A 73 -0.47 11.71 3.29
CA ARG A 73 0.68 12.17 4.09
C ARG A 73 0.47 13.59 4.56
N THR A 74 0.09 14.50 3.66
CA THR A 74 -0.14 15.91 4.03
C THR A 74 -1.23 16.07 5.09
N CYS A 75 -2.28 15.23 5.03
CA CYS A 75 -3.36 15.22 6.03
C CYS A 75 -3.06 14.38 7.27
N GLY A 76 -1.86 13.81 7.41
CA GLY A 76 -1.47 13.01 8.58
C GLY A 76 -2.28 11.72 8.76
N MET A 77 -2.88 11.21 7.69
CA MET A 77 -3.61 9.92 7.68
C MET A 77 -2.67 8.74 7.57
N CYS A 78 -1.45 8.98 7.10
CA CYS A 78 -0.37 8.06 7.31
C CYS A 78 -0.07 8.03 8.81
N SER A 79 -0.56 6.99 9.48
CA SER A 79 0.22 6.43 10.56
C SER A 79 1.62 6.24 10.00
N ASP A 80 2.64 6.71 10.71
CA ASP A 80 3.93 6.07 10.56
C ASP A 80 3.62 4.59 10.80
N LEU A 81 3.53 3.80 9.71
CA LEU A 81 3.77 2.36 9.80
C LEU A 81 4.91 2.28 10.78
N PRO A 82 4.81 1.50 11.88
CA PRO A 82 5.89 1.43 12.84
C PRO A 82 7.14 1.29 11.99
N ILE A 83 7.92 2.37 11.94
CA ILE A 83 9.27 2.36 11.38
C ILE A 83 9.81 1.28 12.25
N LEU A 84 9.87 0.05 11.72
CA LEU A 84 10.11 -1.15 12.50
C LEU A 84 11.22 -0.72 13.41
N GLN A 85 10.88 -0.67 14.71
CA GLN A 85 11.60 0.16 15.68
C GLN A 85 13.08 0.04 15.36
N ARG A 86 13.85 1.12 15.54
CA ARG A 86 15.32 1.04 15.50
C ARG A 86 15.91 0.02 16.51
N ASP A 87 15.05 -0.75 17.18
CA ASP A 87 15.30 -1.96 17.98
C ASP A 87 14.88 -3.29 17.32
N GLN A 88 14.49 -3.34 16.03
CA GLN A 88 14.80 -4.53 15.25
C GLN A 88 16.32 -4.58 15.29
N GLU A 89 16.87 -5.45 16.13
CA GLU A 89 18.28 -5.81 16.15
C GLU A 89 18.84 -5.58 14.77
N CYS A 90 19.77 -4.64 14.63
CA CYS A 90 20.55 -4.47 13.43
C CYS A 90 20.99 -5.87 12.99
N LYS A 91 20.30 -6.51 12.05
CA LYS A 91 20.51 -7.91 11.69
C LYS A 91 20.03 -8.13 10.28
N ASP A 92 20.76 -8.99 9.62
CA ASP A 92 20.49 -9.38 8.25
C ASP A 92 19.34 -10.38 8.22
N SER A 93 18.45 -10.19 7.25
CA SER A 93 17.28 -11.04 7.01
C SER A 93 17.72 -12.37 6.41
N ARG A 94 17.12 -13.44 6.90
CA ARG A 94 17.30 -14.78 6.34
C ARG A 94 16.19 -15.08 5.36
N ASP A 95 16.49 -15.90 4.36
CA ASP A 95 15.47 -16.36 3.43
C ASP A 95 14.50 -17.37 4.07
N MET A 96 13.53 -17.84 3.28
CA MET A 96 12.54 -18.83 3.72
C MET A 96 13.17 -20.12 4.26
N PHE A 97 14.39 -20.46 3.82
CA PHE A 97 15.12 -21.66 4.23
C PHE A 97 16.04 -21.39 5.43
N GLY A 98 16.06 -20.17 5.97
CA GLY A 98 16.93 -19.76 7.06
C GLY A 98 18.39 -19.55 6.63
N ILE A 99 18.67 -19.47 5.33
CA ILE A 99 20.00 -19.24 4.78
C ILE A 99 20.28 -17.73 4.76
N ASP A 100 21.51 -17.38 5.15
CA ASP A 100 22.00 -16.01 5.06
C ASP A 100 22.35 -15.66 3.61
N SER A 101 21.33 -15.18 2.91
CA SER A 101 21.46 -14.72 1.53
C SER A 101 22.21 -13.38 1.39
N CYS A 102 22.44 -12.66 2.49
CA CYS A 102 23.06 -11.33 2.47
C CYS A 102 24.54 -11.41 2.07
N VAL A 103 25.22 -12.51 2.40
CA VAL A 103 26.61 -12.79 1.98
C VAL A 103 26.80 -12.64 0.47
N PHE A 104 25.85 -13.11 -0.33
CA PHE A 104 25.91 -13.03 -1.79
C PHE A 104 25.41 -11.69 -2.33
N ARG A 105 24.58 -10.98 -1.57
CA ARG A 105 23.96 -9.72 -1.98
C ARG A 105 24.78 -8.48 -1.64
N LYS A 106 25.93 -8.61 -0.98
CA LYS A 106 26.78 -7.48 -0.57
C LYS A 106 27.11 -6.49 -1.70
N ALA A 107 27.28 -6.97 -2.93
CA ALA A 107 27.54 -6.11 -4.09
C ALA A 107 26.37 -5.19 -4.45
N PHE A 108 25.13 -5.56 -4.08
CA PHE A 108 23.94 -4.76 -4.33
C PHE A 108 23.79 -3.58 -3.37
N CYS A 109 24.53 -3.54 -2.26
CA CYS A 109 24.55 -2.38 -1.36
C CYS A 109 24.97 -1.08 -2.06
N THR A 110 25.82 -1.20 -3.11
CA THR A 110 26.31 -0.08 -3.93
C THR A 110 25.85 -0.18 -5.39
N SER A 111 24.84 -1.00 -5.71
CA SER A 111 24.41 -1.14 -7.10
C SER A 111 23.82 0.18 -7.65
N PRO A 112 24.02 0.46 -8.94
CA PRO A 112 23.35 1.57 -9.61
C PRO A 112 21.83 1.35 -9.70
N ASP A 113 21.40 0.09 -9.75
CA ASP A 113 20.00 -0.29 -9.65
C ASP A 113 19.44 0.11 -8.28
N SER A 114 18.52 1.08 -8.29
CA SER A 114 17.93 1.67 -7.09
C SER A 114 16.95 0.73 -6.40
N PHE A 115 16.32 -0.19 -7.13
CA PHE A 115 15.42 -1.19 -6.57
C PHE A 115 16.22 -2.24 -5.80
N MET A 116 17.19 -2.87 -6.46
CA MET A 116 18.06 -3.88 -5.82
C MET A 116 18.84 -3.30 -4.64
N ARG A 117 19.32 -2.05 -4.78
CA ARG A 117 20.01 -1.36 -3.70
C ARG A 117 19.10 -1.13 -2.51
N ARG A 118 17.91 -0.55 -2.71
CA ARG A 118 16.97 -0.30 -1.61
C ARG A 118 16.54 -1.59 -0.93
N GLN A 119 16.22 -2.62 -1.70
CA GLN A 119 15.80 -3.91 -1.16
C GLN A 119 16.93 -4.54 -0.33
N THR A 120 18.15 -4.60 -0.86
CA THR A 120 19.29 -5.17 -0.12
C THR A 120 19.63 -4.36 1.13
N GLN A 121 19.50 -3.04 1.09
CA GLN A 121 19.71 -2.16 2.25
C GLN A 121 18.64 -2.34 3.34
N GLN A 122 17.41 -2.66 2.96
CA GLN A 122 16.32 -2.97 3.89
C GLN A 122 16.47 -4.38 4.49
N ASP A 123 16.82 -5.37 3.66
CA ASP A 123 16.91 -6.76 4.08
C ASP A 123 18.22 -7.05 4.85
N CYS A 124 19.32 -6.39 4.48
CA CYS A 124 20.68 -6.71 4.94
C CYS A 124 21.44 -5.47 5.48
N PRO A 125 20.93 -4.78 6.52
CA PRO A 125 21.51 -3.54 7.00
C PRO A 125 22.93 -3.72 7.58
N LYS A 126 23.28 -4.88 8.16
CA LYS A 126 24.64 -5.16 8.64
C LYS A 126 25.61 -5.40 7.50
N THR A 127 25.23 -6.25 6.54
CA THR A 127 26.07 -6.53 5.38
C THR A 127 26.36 -5.26 4.57
N CYS A 128 25.42 -4.32 4.53
CA CYS A 128 25.57 -3.03 3.90
C CYS A 128 26.19 -1.93 4.79
N GLY A 129 26.50 -2.20 6.05
CA GLY A 129 27.10 -1.23 6.98
C GLY A 129 26.21 -0.01 7.28
N LEU A 130 24.89 -0.17 7.19
CA LEU A 130 23.90 0.85 7.55
C LEU A 130 23.61 0.89 9.05
N CYS A 131 24.07 -0.16 9.72
CA CYS A 131 24.29 -0.32 11.14
C CYS A 131 25.50 -1.27 11.28
#